data_AF-A0A946QME9-F1
#
_entry.id   AF-A0A946QME9-F1
#
_cell.length_a   1.000
_cell.length_b   1.000
_cell.length_c   1.000
_cell.angle_alpha   90.00
_cell.angle_beta   90.00
_cell.angle_gamma   90.00
#
_symmetry.space_group_name_H-M   'P 1'
#
loop_
_entity.id
_entity.type
_entity.pdbx_description
1 polymer ?
#
loop_
_entity_poly.entity_id
_entity_poly.type
_entity_poly.pdbx_seq_one_letter_code
_entity_poly.pdbx_strand_id
1 'polypeptide(L)' 'KISRSVLKEYDLEKYFIHSLGHGVGLDIHEGITLSQKAKKTPLLKNEIITIEPGVYIPGKFGMRLEDEVIV' A
#
# COMPACT_ATOMS: atom_id res chain seq x y z
N LYS A 1 -0.16 8.24 1.37
CA LYS A 1 0.36 9.17 2.43
C LYS A 1 -0.19 8.78 3.81
N ILE A 2 -1.50 8.61 3.96
CA ILE A 2 -2.18 8.28 5.22
C ILE A 2 -1.50 7.13 5.99
N SER A 3 -1.39 5.93 5.40
CA SER A 3 -0.75 4.78 6.07
C SER A 3 0.67 5.07 6.58
N ARG A 4 1.53 5.68 5.76
CA ARG A 4 2.89 6.06 6.18
C ARG A 4 2.88 7.08 7.32
N SER A 5 1.99 8.06 7.28
CA SER A 5 1.83 9.04 8.36
C SER A 5 1.42 8.38 9.68
N VAL A 6 0.45 7.46 9.66
CA VAL A 6 0.06 6.70 10.85
C VAL A 6 1.24 5.89 11.38
N LEU A 7 1.95 5.15 10.51
CA LEU A 7 3.12 4.37 10.94
C LEU A 7 4.25 5.26 11.49
N LYS A 8 4.38 6.50 11.00
CA LYS A 8 5.36 7.46 11.50
C LYS A 8 5.07 7.89 12.93
N GLU A 9 3.80 8.04 13.32
CA GLU A 9 3.39 8.38 14.69
C GLU A 9 3.85 7.33 15.73
N TYR A 10 4.11 6.10 15.28
CA TYR A 10 4.62 4.99 16.09
C TYR A 10 6.10 4.64 15.81
N ASP A 11 6.86 5.49 15.10
CA ASP A 11 8.25 5.25 14.70
C ASP A 11 8.47 3.99 13.83
N LEU A 12 7.41 3.52 13.16
CA LEU A 12 7.42 2.32 12.32
C LEU A 12 7.59 2.60 10.82
N GLU A 13 7.48 3.85 10.36
CA GLU A 13 7.54 4.20 8.93
C GLU A 13 8.80 3.66 8.22
N LYS A 14 9.95 3.65 8.91
CA LYS A 14 11.23 3.13 8.37
C LYS A 14 11.20 1.64 8.04
N TYR A 15 10.27 0.88 8.64
CA TYR A 15 10.09 -0.54 8.40
C TYR A 15 9.03 -0.83 7.32
N PHE A 16 8.40 0.21 6.77
CA PHE A 16 7.46 0.08 5.65
C PHE A 16 8.18 0.29 4.30
N ILE A 17 8.55 -0.82 3.68
CA ILE A 17 9.54 -0.85 2.59
C ILE A 17 8.96 -0.99 1.16
N HIS A 18 7.64 -1.08 1.01
CA HIS A 18 6.98 -1.24 -0.31
C HIS A 18 5.89 -0.16 -0.56
N SER A 19 5.23 -0.23 -1.72
CA SER A 19 4.04 0.57 -2.03
C SER A 19 2.88 0.21 -1.09
N LEU A 20 1.90 1.10 -0.99
CA LEU A 20 0.69 0.84 -0.21
C LEU A 20 -0.22 -0.21 -0.87
N GLY A 21 -0.11 -0.38 -2.18
CA GLY A 21 -0.92 -1.34 -2.92
C GLY A 21 -0.83 -1.10 -4.42
N HIS A 22 -1.61 -1.87 -5.17
CA HIS A 22 -1.63 -1.89 -6.62
C HIS A 22 -3.03 -2.22 -7.13
N GLY A 23 -3.24 -2.05 -8.44
CA GLY A 23 -4.46 -2.52 -9.10
C GLY A 23 -4.48 -4.04 -9.23
N VAL A 24 -5.67 -4.62 -9.18
CA VAL A 24 -5.93 -6.06 -9.36
C VAL A 24 -7.08 -6.24 -10.34
N GLY A 25 -6.98 -7.24 -11.21
CA GLY A 25 -8.05 -7.58 -12.15
C GLY A 25 -7.86 -8.98 -12.74
N LEU A 26 -7.67 -9.05 -14.05
CA LEU A 26 -7.26 -10.30 -14.71
C LEU A 26 -5.84 -10.67 -14.32
N ASP A 27 -4.98 -9.67 -14.16
CA ASP A 27 -3.65 -9.84 -13.61
C ASP A 27 -3.63 -9.41 -12.14
N ILE A 28 -2.74 -10.05 -11.36
CA ILE A 28 -2.56 -9.72 -9.95
C ILE A 28 -1.94 -8.32 -9.77
N HIS A 29 -1.21 -7.81 -10.76
CA HIS A 29 -0.68 -6.45 -10.76
C HIS A 29 -1.08 -5.73 -12.05
N GLU A 30 -1.99 -4.77 -11.95
CA GLU A 30 -2.44 -3.94 -13.06
C GLU A 30 -1.99 -2.48 -12.88
N GLY A 31 -2.15 -1.65 -13.93
CA GLY A 31 -1.50 -0.35 -14.12
C GLY A 31 -1.72 0.75 -13.06
N ILE A 32 -2.36 0.45 -11.94
CA ILE A 32 -2.54 1.33 -10.79
C ILE A 32 -1.47 1.00 -9.74
N THR A 33 -0.80 2.02 -9.21
CA THR A 33 0.19 1.83 -8.13
C THR A 33 0.01 2.90 -7.06
N LEU A 34 -0.21 2.48 -5.82
CA LEU A 34 -0.34 3.36 -4.66
C LEU A 34 1.04 3.57 -4.02
N SER A 35 1.93 4.31 -4.69
CA SER A 35 3.29 4.57 -4.18
C SER A 35 3.59 6.07 -4.01
N GLN A 36 4.62 6.39 -3.22
CA GLN A 36 5.11 7.77 -3.08
C GLN A 36 5.69 8.33 -4.39
N LYS A 37 6.07 7.46 -5.33
CA LYS A 37 6.68 7.81 -6.63
C LYS A 37 5.65 7.81 -7.78
N ALA A 38 4.43 7.38 -7.54
CA ALA A 38 3.38 7.33 -8.55
C ALA A 38 3.01 8.74 -9.03
N LYS A 39 2.57 8.85 -10.29
CA LYS A 39 1.97 10.09 -10.79
C LYS A 39 0.72 10.41 -9.96
N LYS A 40 0.43 11.71 -9.79
CA LYS A 40 -0.79 12.17 -9.12
C LYS A 40 -1.99 12.04 -10.05
N THR A 41 -2.38 10.82 -10.36
CA THR A 41 -3.59 10.49 -11.11
C THR A 41 -4.68 10.13 -10.10
N PRO A 42 -5.88 10.74 -10.18
CA PRO A 42 -7.01 10.31 -9.36
C PRO A 42 -7.40 8.87 -9.67
N LEU A 43 -7.83 8.13 -8.64
CA LEU A 43 -8.48 6.84 -8.84
C LEU A 43 -9.87 7.06 -9.45
N LEU A 44 -10.28 6.14 -10.29
CA LEU A 44 -11.58 6.16 -10.96
C LEU A 44 -12.56 5.21 -10.26
N LYS A 45 -13.84 5.54 -10.36
CA LYS A 45 -14.92 4.70 -9.81
C LYS A 45 -14.83 3.28 -10.38
N ASN A 46 -15.05 2.29 -9.53
CA ASN A 46 -15.01 0.85 -9.82
C ASN A 46 -13.60 0.28 -10.13
N GLU A 47 -12.53 1.05 -9.95
CA GLU A 47 -11.19 0.46 -9.93
C GLU A 47 -11.04 -0.44 -8.69
N ILE A 48 -10.41 -1.61 -8.86
CA ILE A 48 -10.09 -2.54 -7.77
C ILE A 48 -8.62 -2.36 -7.43
N ILE A 49 -8.34 -2.10 -6.15
CA ILE A 49 -6.98 -1.90 -5.63
C ILE A 49 -6.78 -2.66 -4.32
N THR A 50 -5.53 -3.02 -4.03
CA THR A 50 -5.14 -3.48 -2.70
C THR A 50 -4.81 -2.29 -1.79
N ILE A 51 -5.09 -2.43 -0.50
CA ILE A 51 -4.61 -1.56 0.57
C ILE A 51 -3.88 -2.44 1.58
N GLU A 52 -2.55 -2.45 1.49
CA GLU A 52 -1.70 -3.46 2.12
C GLU A 52 -0.52 -2.88 2.91
N PRO A 53 -0.74 -2.05 3.95
CA PRO A 53 0.36 -1.56 4.78
C PRO A 53 1.12 -2.70 5.46
N GLY A 54 2.46 -2.65 5.40
CA GLY A 54 3.33 -3.65 6.00
C GLY A 54 4.47 -3.05 6.82
N VAL A 55 4.81 -3.71 7.93
CA VAL A 55 5.95 -3.37 8.80
C VAL A 55 6.81 -4.62 8.95
N TYR A 56 8.10 -4.52 8.61
CA TYR A 56 9.04 -5.64 8.68
C TYR A 56 10.26 -5.23 9.51
N ILE A 57 10.38 -5.76 10.73
CA ILE A 57 11.46 -5.45 11.65
C ILE A 57 12.53 -6.56 11.55
N PRO A 58 13.74 -6.26 11.03
CA PRO A 58 14.78 -7.25 10.85
C PRO A 58 15.11 -8.02 12.14
N GLY A 59 15.23 -9.34 12.02
CA GLY A 59 15.57 -10.22 13.16
C GLY A 59 14.46 -10.36 14.21
N LYS A 60 13.25 -9.82 13.98
CA LYS A 60 12.10 -9.98 14.88
C LYS A 60 10.92 -10.62 14.16
N PHE A 61 10.10 -9.81 13.51
CA PHE A 61 8.89 -10.25 12.82
C PHE A 61 8.49 -9.24 11.74
N GLY A 62 7.54 -9.64 10.90
CA GLY A 62 6.83 -8.74 10.00
C GLY A 62 5.34 -8.98 10.06
N MET A 63 4.57 -7.94 9.77
CA MET A 63 3.11 -8.01 9.67
C MET A 63 2.66 -7.15 8.50
N ARG A 64 1.74 -7.69 7.70
CA ARG A 64 1.01 -7.00 6.65
C ARG A 64 -0.45 -7.37 6.79
N LEU A 65 -1.32 -6.38 6.64
CA LEU A 65 -2.76 -6.58 6.52
C LEU A 65 -3.17 -6.00 5.17
N GLU A 66 -3.89 -6.79 4.39
CA GLU A 66 -4.23 -6.48 3.01
C GLU A 66 -5.74 -6.70 2.80
N ASP A 67 -6.39 -5.67 2.28
CA ASP A 67 -7.77 -5.73 1.81
C ASP A 67 -7.82 -5.34 0.33
N GLU A 68 -8.72 -5.97 -0.41
CA GLU A 68 -9.13 -5.54 -1.76
C GLU A 68 -10.32 -4.60 -1.66
N VAL A 69 -10.26 -3.46 -2.34
CA VAL A 69 -11.27 -2.40 -2.27
C VAL A 69 -11.68 -1.96 -3.67
N ILE A 70 -12.98 -1.76 -3.86
CA ILE A 70 -13.56 -1.06 -5.01
C ILE A 70 -13.70 0.43 -4.66
N VAL A 71 -13.20 1.29 -5.55
CA VAL A 71 -13.24 2.76 -5.45
C VAL A 71 -14.62 3.33 -5.77
#